data_AF-A0A9D7WUB2-F1
#
_entry.id   AF-A0A9D7WUB2-F1
#
_cell.length_a   1.000
_cell.length_b   1.000
_cell.length_c   1.000
_cell.angle_alpha   90.00
_cell.angle_beta   90.00
_cell.angle_gamma   90.00
#
_symmetry.space_group_name_H-M   'P 1'
#
loop_
_entity.id
_entity.type
_entity.pdbx_description
1 polymer ?
#
loop_
_entity_poly.entity_id
_entity_poly.type
_entity_poly.pdbx_seq_one_letter_code
_entity_poly.pdbx_strand_id
1 'polypeptide(L)'
;MSNLLKYRSYKETFFLDYLPDEVFINLKKKERIEYRKLRENYQIIESKSLQILTLQEEIRKKQLLVQKLKKQITPSKSKDSYLDKMNLAKENLEDIINKYQFSISVGLRTHKTQSKVQSTPKFYLRVTAFDKRFKNLYIGSSEKIKTSLTKIHNKSYNNFSSEELKLELKILYSVYIRNYIFKNTWDKFFDFKHSLKEIELWCSEIGNEIYRW
;
A
#
# COMPACT_ATOMS: atom_id res chain seq x y z
N MET A 1 -40.19 42.11 -31.15
CA MET A 1 -40.15 42.39 -29.70
C MET A 1 -40.47 41.17 -28.80
N SER A 2 -40.63 39.96 -29.34
CA SER A 2 -41.13 38.79 -28.57
C SER A 2 -40.05 37.91 -27.91
N ASN A 3 -38.76 38.10 -28.21
CA ASN A 3 -37.68 37.26 -27.66
C ASN A 3 -37.09 37.78 -26.32
N LEU A 4 -37.42 39.01 -25.91
CA LEU A 4 -36.92 39.62 -24.66
C LEU A 4 -37.69 39.16 -23.41
N LEU A 5 -38.92 38.69 -23.54
CA LEU A 5 -39.77 38.27 -22.41
C LEU A 5 -39.56 36.81 -21.99
N LYS A 6 -38.91 35.98 -22.83
CA LYS A 6 -38.62 34.58 -22.49
C LYS A 6 -37.67 34.41 -21.30
N TYR A 7 -36.91 35.45 -20.93
CA TYR A 7 -35.90 35.39 -19.87
C TYR A 7 -36.43 35.71 -18.45
N ARG A 8 -37.68 36.17 -18.29
CA ARG A 8 -38.16 36.69 -16.99
C ARG A 8 -39.26 35.86 -16.29
N SER A 9 -39.74 34.77 -16.89
CA SER A 9 -40.87 34.00 -16.33
C SER A 9 -40.75 32.48 -16.47
N TYR A 10 -39.55 31.94 -16.69
CA TYR A 10 -39.41 30.49 -16.90
C TYR A 10 -39.54 29.68 -15.59
N LYS A 11 -39.35 30.31 -14.43
CA LYS A 11 -39.66 29.77 -13.10
C LYS A 11 -40.66 30.73 -12.45
N GLU A 12 -41.71 30.24 -11.79
CA GLU A 12 -42.80 31.02 -11.18
C GLU A 12 -42.38 31.92 -9.99
N THR A 13 -41.10 32.26 -9.89
CA THR A 13 -40.49 33.04 -8.81
C THR A 13 -40.04 34.40 -9.30
N PHE A 14 -40.99 35.21 -9.78
CA PHE A 14 -40.77 36.60 -10.22
C PHE A 14 -39.96 37.39 -9.20
N PHE A 15 -40.21 37.18 -7.90
CA PHE A 15 -39.56 37.88 -6.78
C PHE A 15 -38.11 37.46 -6.47
N LEU A 16 -37.54 36.42 -7.10
CA LEU A 16 -36.17 35.97 -6.80
C LEU A 16 -35.16 36.47 -7.83
N ASP A 17 -35.57 36.54 -9.10
CA ASP A 17 -34.69 36.93 -10.20
C ASP A 17 -34.70 38.45 -10.43
N TYR A 18 -35.88 39.08 -10.33
CA TYR A 18 -36.07 40.51 -10.63
C TYR A 18 -37.33 41.10 -9.98
N LEU A 19 -37.17 42.18 -9.21
CA LEU A 19 -38.31 42.96 -8.69
C LEU A 19 -38.39 44.31 -9.43
N PRO A 20 -39.53 44.65 -10.06
CA PRO A 20 -39.72 45.94 -10.71
C PRO A 20 -39.54 47.11 -9.72
N ASP A 21 -39.00 48.23 -10.23
CA ASP A 21 -38.70 49.39 -9.41
C ASP A 21 -39.97 49.98 -8.78
N GLU A 22 -41.10 49.97 -9.49
CA GLU A 22 -42.38 50.46 -8.96
C GLU A 22 -42.84 49.65 -7.74
N VAL A 23 -42.56 48.34 -7.73
CA VAL A 23 -42.91 47.46 -6.61
C VAL A 23 -41.90 47.65 -5.46
N PHE A 24 -40.61 47.74 -5.77
CA PHE A 24 -39.56 47.93 -4.76
C PHE A 24 -39.67 49.27 -4.03
N ILE A 25 -40.00 50.36 -4.74
CA ILE A 25 -40.20 51.69 -4.17
C ILE A 25 -41.36 51.69 -3.16
N ASN A 26 -42.38 50.86 -3.38
CA ASN A 26 -43.53 50.73 -2.48
C ASN A 26 -43.28 49.86 -1.24
N LEU A 27 -42.14 49.15 -1.17
CA LEU A 27 -41.77 48.36 0.03
C LEU A 27 -41.27 49.25 1.18
N LYS A 28 -41.59 48.87 2.42
CA LYS A 28 -41.04 49.47 3.64
C LYS A 28 -39.55 49.15 3.80
N LYS A 29 -38.83 49.96 4.57
CA LYS A 29 -37.38 49.78 4.82
C LYS A 29 -37.02 48.36 5.28
N LYS A 30 -37.80 47.77 6.20
CA LYS A 30 -37.57 46.39 6.69
C LYS A 30 -37.76 45.36 5.58
N GLU A 31 -38.79 45.50 4.74
CA GLU A 31 -39.09 44.61 3.63
C GLU A 31 -38.00 44.66 2.55
N ARG A 32 -37.46 45.84 2.26
CA ARG A 32 -36.32 46.00 1.33
C ARG A 32 -35.05 45.28 1.80
N ILE A 33 -34.77 45.29 3.11
CA ILE A 33 -33.62 44.57 3.70
C ILE A 33 -33.81 43.06 3.55
N GLU A 34 -34.99 42.55 3.90
CA GLU A 34 -35.30 41.12 3.77
C GLU A 34 -35.28 40.66 2.31
N TYR A 35 -35.78 41.47 1.37
CA TYR A 35 -35.69 41.20 -0.06
C TYR A 35 -34.24 41.06 -0.56
N ARG A 36 -33.32 41.93 -0.12
CA ARG A 36 -31.90 41.82 -0.48
C ARG A 36 -31.28 40.52 0.02
N LYS A 37 -31.50 40.18 1.29
CA LYS A 37 -31.04 38.92 1.88
C LYS A 37 -31.58 37.71 1.13
N LEU A 38 -32.87 37.74 0.78
CA LEU A 38 -33.53 36.69 0.01
C LEU A 38 -32.82 36.47 -1.32
N ARG A 39 -32.55 37.55 -2.07
CA ARG A 39 -31.91 37.50 -3.39
C ARG A 39 -30.45 37.03 -3.32
N GLU A 40 -29.67 37.56 -2.39
CA GLU A 40 -28.26 37.17 -2.19
C GLU A 40 -28.15 35.69 -1.83
N ASN A 41 -28.96 35.23 -0.88
CA ASN A 41 -28.97 33.82 -0.48
C ASN A 41 -29.43 32.91 -1.63
N TYR A 42 -30.43 33.34 -2.42
CA TYR A 42 -30.88 32.57 -3.58
C TYR A 42 -29.76 32.39 -4.61
N GLN A 43 -29.01 33.44 -4.94
CA GLN A 43 -27.87 33.35 -5.86
C GLN A 43 -26.78 32.40 -5.34
N ILE A 44 -26.50 32.44 -4.03
CA ILE A 44 -25.56 31.51 -3.40
C ILE A 44 -26.07 30.08 -3.51
N ILE A 45 -27.34 29.83 -3.21
CA ILE A 45 -27.96 28.50 -3.31
C ILE A 45 -27.89 27.98 -4.74
N GLU A 46 -28.23 28.80 -5.74
CA GLU A 46 -28.16 28.40 -7.15
C GLU A 46 -26.74 28.05 -7.58
N SER A 47 -25.76 28.90 -7.22
CA SER A 47 -24.34 28.65 -7.50
C SER A 47 -23.83 27.37 -6.84
N LYS A 48 -24.19 27.13 -5.57
CA LYS A 48 -23.81 25.91 -4.85
C LYS A 48 -24.50 24.68 -5.40
N SER A 49 -25.77 24.79 -5.80
CA SER A 49 -26.51 23.70 -6.45
C SER A 49 -25.84 23.28 -7.76
N LEU A 50 -25.37 24.23 -8.57
CA LEU A 50 -24.65 23.95 -9.81
C LEU A 50 -23.28 23.27 -9.55
N GLN A 51 -22.55 23.72 -8.52
CA GLN A 51 -21.30 23.08 -8.09
C GLN A 51 -21.54 21.63 -7.65
N ILE A 52 -22.60 21.38 -6.86
CA ILE A 52 -22.99 20.04 -6.42
C ILE A 52 -23.29 19.14 -7.63
N LEU A 53 -24.09 19.62 -8.59
CA LEU A 53 -24.41 18.84 -9.80
C LEU A 53 -23.16 18.48 -10.61
N THR A 54 -22.23 19.43 -10.73
CA THR A 54 -20.95 19.21 -11.43
C THR A 54 -20.13 18.11 -10.73
N LEU A 55 -20.00 18.20 -9.41
CA LEU A 55 -19.29 17.20 -8.61
C LEU A 55 -19.96 15.83 -8.67
N GLN A 56 -21.30 15.76 -8.67
CA GLN A 56 -22.04 14.51 -8.82
C GLN A 56 -21.77 13.84 -10.17
N GLU A 57 -21.73 14.61 -11.26
CA GLU A 57 -21.36 14.09 -12.59
C GLU A 57 -19.91 13.60 -12.64
N GLU A 58 -18.97 14.31 -12.01
CA GLU A 58 -17.59 13.83 -11.89
C GLU A 58 -17.48 12.53 -11.09
N ILE A 59 -18.19 12.42 -9.97
CA ILE A 59 -18.24 11.21 -9.15
C ILE A 59 -18.77 10.05 -9.99
N ARG A 60 -19.86 10.26 -10.73
CA ARG A 60 -20.45 9.26 -11.63
C ARG A 60 -19.44 8.78 -12.67
N LYS A 61 -18.72 9.71 -13.33
CA LYS A 61 -17.66 9.36 -14.30
C LYS A 61 -16.53 8.56 -13.66
N LYS A 62 -16.06 8.98 -12.49
CA LYS A 62 -15.00 8.28 -11.73
C LYS A 62 -15.46 6.88 -11.30
N GLN A 63 -16.70 6.72 -10.87
CA GLN A 63 -17.27 5.41 -10.52
C GLN A 63 -17.32 4.46 -11.72
N LEU A 64 -17.71 4.94 -12.90
CA LEU A 64 -17.69 4.14 -14.13
C LEU A 64 -16.26 3.71 -14.49
N LEU A 65 -15.27 4.60 -14.34
CA LEU A 65 -13.87 4.26 -14.55
C LEU A 65 -13.39 3.18 -13.57
N VAL A 66 -13.73 3.31 -12.29
CA VAL A 66 -13.41 2.29 -11.27
C VAL A 66 -14.03 0.94 -11.65
N GLN A 67 -15.28 0.91 -12.10
CA GLN A 67 -15.92 -0.33 -12.54
C GLN A 67 -15.22 -0.95 -13.75
N LYS A 68 -14.81 -0.12 -14.72
CA LYS A 68 -14.04 -0.57 -15.89
C LYS A 68 -12.71 -1.20 -15.48
N LEU A 69 -11.95 -0.52 -14.61
CA LEU A 69 -10.67 -1.02 -14.10
C LEU A 69 -10.85 -2.32 -13.30
N LYS A 70 -11.86 -2.40 -12.44
CA LYS A 70 -12.20 -3.63 -11.70
C LYS A 70 -12.40 -4.81 -12.65
N LYS A 71 -13.23 -4.64 -13.70
CA LYS A 71 -13.48 -5.69 -14.69
C LYS A 71 -12.21 -6.19 -15.40
N GLN A 72 -11.20 -5.34 -15.57
CA GLN A 72 -9.94 -5.72 -16.21
C GLN A 72 -9.03 -6.57 -15.31
N ILE A 73 -9.12 -6.41 -13.98
CA ILE A 73 -8.23 -7.07 -13.02
C ILE A 73 -8.89 -8.23 -12.27
N THR A 74 -10.22 -8.37 -12.33
CA THR A 74 -10.94 -9.51 -11.75
C THR A 74 -11.06 -10.65 -12.76
N PRO A 75 -11.20 -11.92 -12.30
CA PRO A 75 -11.36 -13.06 -13.21
C PRO A 75 -12.56 -12.83 -14.14
N SER A 76 -12.38 -13.10 -15.42
CA SER A 76 -13.46 -12.98 -16.42
C SER A 76 -13.92 -14.37 -16.86
N LYS A 77 -15.18 -14.46 -17.31
CA LYS A 77 -15.71 -15.71 -17.89
C LYS A 77 -14.94 -16.14 -19.16
N SER A 78 -14.41 -15.17 -19.90
CA SER A 78 -13.61 -15.33 -21.11
C SER A 78 -12.14 -15.64 -20.86
N LYS A 79 -11.67 -15.66 -19.60
CA LYS A 79 -10.26 -15.86 -19.20
C LYS A 79 -9.27 -14.88 -19.85
N ASP A 80 -9.73 -13.67 -20.17
CA ASP A 80 -8.96 -12.62 -20.85
C ASP A 80 -8.58 -11.45 -19.94
N SER A 81 -9.01 -11.48 -18.66
CA SER A 81 -8.59 -10.49 -17.67
C SER A 81 -7.09 -10.55 -17.40
N TYR A 82 -6.53 -9.47 -16.84
CA TYR A 82 -5.12 -9.46 -16.44
C TYR A 82 -4.82 -10.52 -15.37
N LEU A 83 -5.77 -10.82 -14.47
CA LEU A 83 -5.59 -11.86 -13.46
C LEU A 83 -5.58 -13.25 -14.10
N ASP A 84 -6.44 -13.52 -15.08
CA ASP A 84 -6.45 -14.80 -15.78
C ASP A 84 -5.16 -15.00 -16.58
N LYS A 85 -4.70 -13.96 -17.30
CA LYS A 85 -3.42 -13.99 -18.02
C LYS A 85 -2.24 -14.20 -17.08
N MET A 86 -2.23 -13.55 -15.92
CA MET A 86 -1.20 -13.74 -14.90
C MET A 86 -1.25 -15.18 -14.35
N ASN A 87 -2.42 -15.71 -14.05
CA ASN A 87 -2.57 -17.06 -13.52
C ASN A 87 -2.14 -18.12 -14.53
N LEU A 88 -2.51 -17.98 -15.81
CA LEU A 88 -2.01 -18.85 -16.87
C LEU A 88 -0.48 -18.79 -16.97
N ALA A 89 0.11 -17.60 -16.90
CA ALA A 89 1.57 -17.46 -16.89
C ALA A 89 2.20 -18.09 -15.65
N LYS A 90 1.53 -18.04 -14.48
CA LYS A 90 1.98 -18.71 -13.25
C LYS A 90 1.92 -20.23 -13.38
N GLU A 91 0.85 -20.76 -13.95
CA GLU A 91 0.70 -22.20 -14.24
C GLU A 91 1.82 -22.66 -15.19
N ASN A 92 2.06 -21.93 -16.27
CA ASN A 92 3.14 -22.24 -17.21
C ASN A 92 4.56 -22.14 -16.60
N LEU A 93 4.73 -21.35 -15.55
CA LEU A 93 6.00 -21.15 -14.85
C LEU A 93 6.03 -21.87 -13.49
N GLU A 94 5.07 -22.76 -13.21
CA GLU A 94 4.87 -23.36 -11.90
C GLU A 94 6.14 -24.05 -11.39
N ASP A 95 6.79 -24.85 -12.23
CA ASP A 95 8.04 -25.55 -11.88
C ASP A 95 9.15 -24.57 -11.46
N ILE A 96 9.29 -23.45 -12.18
CA ILE A 96 10.31 -22.43 -11.90
C ILE A 96 9.94 -21.70 -10.60
N ILE A 97 8.67 -21.32 -10.43
CA ILE A 97 8.19 -20.64 -9.22
C ILE A 97 8.43 -21.53 -8.00
N ASN A 98 8.01 -22.80 -8.07
CA ASN A 98 8.15 -23.78 -6.99
C ASN A 98 9.62 -24.02 -6.64
N LYS A 99 10.52 -24.03 -7.63
CA LYS A 99 11.97 -24.14 -7.41
C LYS A 99 12.54 -23.03 -6.54
N TYR A 100 12.05 -21.79 -6.68
CA TYR A 100 12.56 -20.63 -5.93
C TYR A 100 11.64 -20.19 -4.79
N GLN A 101 10.52 -20.87 -4.58
CA GLN A 101 9.58 -20.55 -3.51
C GLN A 101 10.07 -21.08 -2.16
N PHE A 102 10.06 -20.20 -1.16
CA PHE A 102 10.35 -20.53 0.22
C PHE A 102 9.68 -19.54 1.17
N SER A 103 9.69 -19.87 2.46
CA SER A 103 9.25 -18.98 3.53
C SER A 103 10.31 -18.86 4.62
N ILE A 104 10.35 -17.69 5.27
CA ILE A 104 11.22 -17.40 6.39
C ILE A 104 10.39 -17.01 7.62
N SER A 105 10.62 -17.69 8.73
CA SER A 105 10.14 -17.25 10.04
C SER A 105 11.32 -16.98 10.98
N VAL A 106 11.24 -15.90 11.75
CA VAL A 106 12.27 -15.52 12.71
C VAL A 106 11.66 -15.52 14.10
N GLY A 107 12.22 -16.34 14.97
CA GLY A 107 11.75 -16.54 16.34
C GLY A 107 12.85 -16.24 17.35
N LEU A 108 12.42 -15.90 18.56
CA LEU A 108 13.31 -15.78 19.72
C LEU A 108 13.20 -17.06 20.55
N ARG A 109 14.32 -17.57 21.04
CA ARG A 109 14.36 -18.68 21.98
C ARG A 109 15.22 -18.31 23.18
N THR A 110 14.71 -18.61 24.37
CA THR A 110 15.46 -18.54 25.62
C THR A 110 15.87 -19.96 26.01
N HIS A 111 17.15 -20.15 26.31
CA HIS A 111 17.61 -21.40 26.93
C HIS A 111 17.59 -21.18 28.44
N LYS A 112 16.74 -21.91 29.16
CA LYS A 112 16.77 -21.94 30.62
C LYS A 112 17.89 -22.88 31.04
N THR A 113 19.05 -22.35 31.38
CA THR A 113 20.09 -23.09 32.10
C THR A 113 19.92 -22.87 33.59
N GLN A 114 20.03 -23.93 34.40
CA GLN A 114 19.84 -23.91 35.87
C GLN A 114 20.67 -22.82 36.59
N SER A 115 21.74 -22.31 35.97
CA SER A 115 22.71 -21.38 36.56
C SER A 115 22.59 -19.90 36.15
N LYS A 116 21.60 -19.48 35.33
CA LYS A 116 21.45 -18.07 34.91
C LYS A 116 20.09 -17.47 35.25
N VAL A 117 20.10 -16.45 36.11
CA VAL A 117 18.93 -15.67 36.56
C VAL A 117 18.28 -14.85 35.43
N GLN A 118 19.02 -14.55 34.35
CA GLN A 118 18.50 -13.87 33.16
C GLN A 118 19.06 -14.49 31.87
N SER A 119 18.22 -15.22 31.14
CA SER A 119 18.56 -15.76 29.82
C SER A 119 18.22 -14.74 28.74
N THR A 120 19.22 -14.22 28.04
CA THR A 120 18.98 -13.31 26.91
C THR A 120 18.47 -14.11 25.71
N PRO A 121 17.30 -13.76 25.14
CA PRO A 121 16.76 -14.50 24.01
C PRO A 121 17.70 -14.42 22.81
N LYS A 122 17.81 -15.53 22.08
CA LYS A 122 18.59 -15.61 20.84
C LYS A 122 17.66 -15.77 19.65
N PHE A 123 18.06 -15.16 18.54
CA PHE A 123 17.34 -15.23 17.28
C PHE A 123 17.66 -16.54 16.55
N TYR A 124 16.60 -17.18 16.09
CA TYR A 124 16.65 -18.33 15.21
C TYR A 124 15.78 -18.04 13.99
N LEU A 125 16.24 -18.46 12.83
CA LEU A 125 15.55 -18.28 11.56
C LEU A 125 15.23 -19.65 10.98
N ARG A 126 13.96 -19.93 10.69
CA ARG A 126 13.55 -21.13 9.97
C ARG A 126 13.29 -20.79 8.52
N VAL A 127 13.99 -21.47 7.63
CA VAL A 127 13.75 -21.46 6.19
C VAL A 127 12.99 -22.73 5.84
N THR A 128 11.88 -22.60 5.11
CA THR A 128 11.09 -23.74 4.63
C THR A 128 10.95 -23.63 3.12
N ALA A 129 11.47 -24.61 2.39
CA ALA A 129 11.35 -24.72 0.94
C ALA A 129 9.92 -25.13 0.52
N PHE A 130 9.62 -25.04 -0.77
CA PHE A 130 8.32 -25.41 -1.32
C PHE A 130 7.93 -26.87 -0.99
N ASP A 131 8.90 -27.78 -1.10
CA ASP A 131 8.78 -29.22 -0.80
C ASP A 131 8.67 -29.56 0.71
N LYS A 132 8.48 -28.55 1.56
CA LYS A 132 8.33 -28.64 3.02
C LYS A 132 9.59 -29.01 3.80
N ARG A 133 10.74 -29.25 3.14
CA ARG A 133 12.01 -29.36 3.86
C ARG A 133 12.31 -28.02 4.55
N PHE A 134 12.84 -28.10 5.77
CA PHE A 134 13.14 -26.91 6.56
C PHE A 134 14.49 -27.00 7.24
N LYS A 135 15.09 -25.82 7.46
CA LYS A 135 16.35 -25.64 8.19
C LYS A 135 16.22 -24.54 9.21
N ASN A 136 16.66 -24.81 10.43
CA ASN A 136 16.76 -23.79 11.47
C ASN A 136 18.19 -23.26 11.52
N LEU A 137 18.35 -21.96 11.34
CA LEU A 137 19.61 -21.24 11.41
C LEU A 137 19.69 -20.52 12.75
N TYR A 138 20.80 -20.71 13.45
CA TYR A 138 21.11 -19.92 14.64
C TYR A 138 21.77 -18.61 14.21
N ILE A 139 21.17 -17.49 14.61
CA ILE A 139 21.66 -16.16 14.22
C ILE A 139 22.52 -15.55 15.32
N GLY A 140 22.01 -15.51 16.57
CA GLY A 140 22.75 -14.95 17.70
C GLY A 140 21.90 -14.01 18.56
N SER A 141 22.56 -13.11 19.29
CA SER A 141 21.88 -12.09 20.10
C SER A 141 21.58 -10.83 19.31
N SER A 142 20.70 -9.99 19.85
CA SER A 142 20.38 -8.66 19.33
C SER A 142 21.62 -7.82 19.06
N GLU A 143 22.57 -7.81 19.97
CA GLU A 143 23.78 -6.98 19.87
C GLU A 143 24.63 -7.43 18.68
N LYS A 144 24.83 -8.74 18.53
CA LYS A 144 25.57 -9.29 17.38
C LYS A 144 24.90 -8.93 16.07
N ILE A 145 23.57 -9.10 15.98
CA ILE A 145 22.80 -8.76 14.78
C ILE A 145 22.94 -7.27 14.44
N LYS A 146 22.79 -6.38 15.43
CA LYS A 146 22.94 -4.93 15.24
C LYS A 146 24.33 -4.58 14.70
N THR A 147 25.39 -5.17 15.26
CA THR A 147 26.75 -5.00 14.76
C THR A 147 26.90 -5.47 13.32
N SER A 148 26.39 -6.66 12.98
CA SER A 148 26.44 -7.22 11.63
C SER A 148 25.69 -6.37 10.61
N LEU A 149 24.46 -5.95 10.92
CA LEU A 149 23.66 -5.08 10.05
C LEU A 149 24.33 -3.72 9.84
N THR A 150 24.95 -3.18 10.89
CA THR A 150 25.69 -1.91 10.78
C THR A 150 26.86 -2.02 9.81
N LYS A 151 27.59 -3.14 9.82
CA LYS A 151 28.68 -3.40 8.87
C LYS A 151 28.17 -3.54 7.43
N ILE A 152 27.04 -4.22 7.24
CA ILE A 152 26.48 -4.50 5.91
C ILE A 152 25.91 -3.23 5.27
N HIS A 153 25.13 -2.45 6.02
CA HIS A 153 24.38 -1.32 5.47
C HIS A 153 25.00 0.05 5.74
N ASN A 154 26.08 0.10 6.51
CA ASN A 154 26.75 1.33 6.94
C ASN A 154 25.79 2.34 7.61
N LYS A 155 24.87 1.82 8.45
CA LYS A 155 23.84 2.58 9.18
C LYS A 155 23.69 2.04 10.60
N SER A 156 23.28 2.88 11.55
CA SER A 156 23.09 2.46 12.95
C SER A 156 21.78 1.69 13.17
N TYR A 157 21.86 0.56 13.87
CA TYR A 157 20.70 -0.27 14.27
C TYR A 157 20.51 -0.32 15.79
N ASN A 158 21.18 0.55 16.55
CA ASN A 158 21.22 0.48 18.00
C ASN A 158 19.83 0.59 18.66
N ASN A 159 18.93 1.38 18.06
CA ASN A 159 17.59 1.63 18.59
C ASN A 159 16.54 0.60 18.15
N PHE A 160 16.92 -0.40 17.35
CA PHE A 160 15.96 -1.38 16.85
C PHE A 160 15.49 -2.31 17.97
N SER A 161 14.16 -2.47 18.03
CA SER A 161 13.44 -3.47 18.80
C SER A 161 13.64 -4.87 18.22
N SER A 162 13.21 -5.89 18.97
CA SER A 162 13.31 -7.27 18.49
C SER A 162 12.46 -7.54 17.24
N GLU A 163 11.31 -6.89 17.10
CA GLU A 163 10.45 -7.06 15.92
C GLU A 163 11.06 -6.41 14.68
N GLU A 164 11.63 -5.21 14.82
CA GLU A 164 12.34 -4.55 13.70
C GLU A 164 13.55 -5.37 13.26
N LEU A 165 14.32 -5.93 14.20
CA LEU A 165 15.41 -6.85 13.86
C LEU A 165 14.94 -8.11 13.13
N LYS A 166 13.76 -8.65 13.47
CA LYS A 166 13.19 -9.80 12.73
C LYS A 166 12.88 -9.42 11.29
N LEU A 167 12.37 -8.22 11.03
CA LEU A 167 12.08 -7.74 9.68
C LEU A 167 13.36 -7.59 8.85
N GLU A 168 14.38 -6.94 9.42
CA GLU A 168 15.70 -6.79 8.76
C GLU A 168 16.33 -8.15 8.44
N LEU A 169 16.30 -9.08 9.40
CA LEU A 169 16.81 -10.44 9.17
C LEU A 169 16.03 -11.18 8.08
N LYS A 170 14.70 -11.03 8.03
CA LYS A 170 13.89 -11.63 6.96
C LYS A 170 14.30 -11.10 5.60
N ILE A 171 14.49 -9.79 5.47
CA ILE A 171 14.92 -9.17 4.21
C ILE A 171 16.30 -9.71 3.84
N LEU A 172 17.29 -9.54 4.71
CA LEU A 172 18.67 -9.95 4.47
C LEU A 172 18.79 -11.43 4.06
N TYR A 173 18.16 -12.33 4.82
CA TYR A 173 18.22 -13.76 4.52
C TYR A 173 17.41 -14.13 3.28
N SER A 174 16.31 -13.44 2.97
CA SER A 174 15.55 -13.72 1.73
C SER A 174 16.41 -13.49 0.50
N VAL A 175 17.12 -12.36 0.47
CA VAL A 175 18.02 -11.97 -0.61
C VAL A 175 19.18 -12.96 -0.73
N TYR A 176 19.84 -13.26 0.39
CA TYR A 176 20.92 -14.25 0.44
C TYR A 176 20.48 -15.63 -0.04
N ILE A 177 19.36 -16.15 0.46
CA ILE A 177 18.86 -17.50 0.12
C ILE A 177 18.50 -17.57 -1.36
N ARG A 178 17.83 -16.55 -1.93
CA ARG A 178 17.54 -16.51 -3.37
C ARG A 178 18.82 -16.61 -4.20
N ASN A 179 19.82 -15.79 -3.88
CA ASN A 179 21.10 -15.82 -4.57
C ASN A 179 21.80 -17.18 -4.42
N TYR A 180 21.81 -17.73 -3.20
CA TYR A 180 22.43 -19.01 -2.91
C TYR A 180 21.77 -20.15 -3.70
N ILE A 181 20.44 -20.23 -3.70
CA ILE A 181 19.69 -21.25 -4.43
C ILE A 181 19.83 -21.06 -5.94
N PHE A 182 19.89 -19.82 -6.44
CA PHE A 182 20.13 -19.54 -7.85
C PHE A 182 21.52 -20.04 -8.31
N LYS A 183 22.56 -19.83 -7.50
CA LYS A 183 23.93 -20.27 -7.81
C LYS A 183 24.19 -21.74 -7.49
N ASN A 184 23.37 -22.34 -6.63
CA ASN A 184 23.54 -23.70 -6.12
C ASN A 184 22.22 -24.50 -6.24
N THR A 185 21.84 -25.22 -5.19
CA THR A 185 20.62 -26.03 -5.10
C THR A 185 20.09 -26.00 -3.67
N TRP A 186 18.83 -26.40 -3.49
CA TRP A 186 18.25 -26.61 -2.17
C TRP A 186 18.99 -27.67 -1.36
N ASP A 187 19.45 -28.74 -1.99
CA ASP A 187 20.18 -29.81 -1.30
C ASP A 187 21.46 -29.27 -0.66
N LYS A 188 22.25 -28.51 -1.42
CA LYS A 188 23.42 -27.81 -0.88
C LYS A 188 23.04 -26.87 0.26
N PHE A 189 21.95 -26.11 0.13
CA PHE A 189 21.50 -25.24 1.21
C PHE A 189 21.15 -26.04 2.49
N PHE A 190 20.55 -27.22 2.35
CA PHE A 190 20.22 -28.08 3.50
C PHE A 190 21.44 -28.76 4.11
N ASP A 191 22.51 -28.98 3.36
CA ASP A 191 23.74 -29.61 3.84
C ASP A 191 24.72 -28.61 4.50
N PHE A 192 24.82 -27.39 3.97
CA PHE A 192 25.84 -26.42 4.41
C PHE A 192 25.40 -25.54 5.59
N LYS A 193 26.32 -25.18 6.48
CA LYS A 193 26.00 -24.20 7.54
C LYS A 193 25.85 -22.80 6.93
N HIS A 194 24.89 -22.03 7.46
CA HIS A 194 24.64 -20.64 7.05
C HIS A 194 24.63 -19.75 8.30
N SER A 195 25.81 -19.35 8.72
CA SER A 195 26.04 -18.47 9.86
C SER A 195 25.93 -17.00 9.46
N LEU A 196 25.62 -16.15 10.45
CA LEU A 196 25.58 -14.70 10.24
C LEU A 196 26.90 -14.15 9.69
N LYS A 197 28.04 -14.73 10.08
CA LYS A 197 29.37 -14.33 9.60
C LYS A 197 29.58 -14.64 8.11
N GLU A 198 29.10 -15.78 7.63
CA GLU A 198 29.16 -16.11 6.20
C GLU A 198 28.30 -15.16 5.36
N ILE A 199 27.16 -14.72 5.91
CA ILE A 199 26.29 -13.76 5.24
C ILE A 199 26.89 -12.35 5.25
N GLU A 200 27.53 -11.93 6.35
CA GLU A 200 28.31 -10.69 6.39
C GLU A 200 29.40 -10.67 5.29
N LEU A 201 30.14 -11.78 5.15
CA LEU A 201 31.18 -11.91 4.13
C LEU A 201 30.57 -11.83 2.72
N TRP A 202 29.53 -12.63 2.46
CA TRP A 202 28.82 -12.61 1.19
C TRP A 202 28.32 -11.20 0.83
N CYS A 203 27.70 -10.48 1.78
CA CYS A 203 27.25 -9.11 1.55
C CYS A 203 28.40 -8.18 1.16
N SER A 204 29.56 -8.35 1.79
CA SER A 204 30.76 -7.55 1.48
C SER A 204 31.28 -7.85 0.07
N GLU A 205 31.24 -9.11 -0.36
CA GLU A 205 31.67 -9.56 -1.69
C GLU A 205 30.71 -9.13 -2.80
N ILE A 206 29.39 -9.23 -2.57
CA ILE A 206 28.37 -8.88 -3.57
C ILE A 206 28.10 -7.36 -3.64
N GLY A 207 28.40 -6.61 -2.59
CA GLY A 207 28.28 -5.15 -2.56
C GLY A 207 26.86 -4.66 -2.83
N ASN A 208 26.69 -3.64 -3.68
CA ASN A 208 25.36 -3.08 -3.98
C ASN A 208 24.45 -4.00 -4.79
N GLU A 209 24.97 -5.10 -5.34
CA GLU A 209 24.17 -6.08 -6.07
C GLU A 209 23.22 -6.85 -5.15
N ILE A 210 23.34 -6.72 -3.81
CA ILE A 210 22.38 -7.34 -2.87
C ILE A 210 20.96 -6.91 -3.21
N TYR A 211 20.75 -5.66 -3.62
CA TYR A 211 19.42 -5.09 -3.84
C TYR A 211 18.74 -5.61 -5.13
N ARG A 212 19.45 -6.42 -5.94
CA ARG A 212 18.87 -7.08 -7.13
C ARG A 212 18.20 -8.42 -6.81
N TRP A 213 18.49 -9.01 -5.66
CA TRP A 213 18.00 -10.34 -5.24
C TRP A 213 16.82 -10.22 -4.26
#